data_AF-R7LNP1-F1
#
_entry.id   AF-R7LNP1-F1
#
_cell.length_a   1.000
_cell.length_b   1.000
_cell.length_c   1.000
_cell.angle_alpha   90.00
_cell.angle_beta   90.00
_cell.angle_gamma   90.00
#
_symmetry.space_group_name_H-M   'P 1'
#
loop_
_entity.id
_entity.type
_entity.pdbx_description
1 polymer ?
#
loop_
_entity_poly.entity_id
_entity_poly.type
_entity_poly.pdbx_seq_one_letter_code
_entity_poly.pdbx_strand_id
1 'polypeptide(L)'
;MLPIISEENAAIAFSEIFKDVPEWRKKMIHYLKEENPEINTAIIEAANKTDLDPKAVALGAYMTYSLIELAMKENDSLMNFQEG
;
A
#
# COMPACT_ATOMS: atom_id res chain seq x y z
N MET A 1 11.51 -0.76 13.76
CA MET A 1 10.10 -0.92 14.19
C MET A 1 9.24 -0.63 12.97
N LEU A 2 8.16 -1.40 12.74
CA LEU A 2 7.17 -0.99 11.74
C LEU A 2 6.55 0.34 12.20
N PRO A 3 6.35 1.31 11.31
CA PRO A 3 5.76 2.59 11.68
C PRO A 3 4.33 2.36 12.18
N ILE A 4 3.96 3.07 13.26
CA ILE A 4 2.59 3.00 13.79
C ILE A 4 1.71 3.77 12.82
N ILE A 5 0.80 3.06 12.16
CA ILE A 5 -0.22 3.67 11.32
C ILE A 5 -1.27 4.27 12.26
N SER A 6 -1.47 5.59 12.20
CA SER A 6 -2.53 6.26 12.95
C SER A 6 -3.90 5.90 12.37
N GLU A 7 -4.95 5.89 13.21
CA GLU A 7 -6.32 5.64 12.76
C GLU A 7 -6.78 6.69 11.72
N GLU A 8 -6.25 7.92 11.81
CA GLU A 8 -6.54 9.01 10.89
C GLU A 8 -5.93 8.74 9.51
N ASN A 9 -4.67 8.31 9.44
CA ASN A 9 -4.00 7.95 8.17
C ASN A 9 -4.60 6.70 7.54
N ALA A 10 -5.03 5.75 8.37
CA ALA A 10 -5.83 4.62 7.91
C ALA A 10 -7.13 5.12 7.28
N ALA A 11 -7.91 5.95 7.97
CA ALA A 11 -9.19 6.46 7.48
C ALA A 11 -9.05 7.28 6.18
N ILE A 12 -8.00 8.10 6.05
CA ILE A 12 -7.71 8.87 4.84
C ILE A 12 -7.40 7.94 3.66
N ALA A 13 -6.46 7.01 3.85
CA ALA A 13 -6.10 6.04 2.81
C ALA A 13 -7.30 5.16 2.43
N PHE A 14 -8.09 4.68 3.41
CA PHE A 14 -9.34 3.99 3.17
C PHE A 14 -10.29 4.85 2.32
N SER A 15 -10.50 6.12 2.69
CA SER A 15 -11.40 7.00 1.94
C SER A 15 -10.95 7.23 0.49
N GLU A 16 -9.64 7.35 0.23
CA GLU A 16 -9.12 7.55 -1.12
C GLU A 16 -9.15 6.25 -1.95
N ILE A 17 -8.75 5.13 -1.37
CA ILE A 17 -8.75 3.82 -2.02
C ILE A 17 -10.16 3.41 -2.41
N PHE A 18 -11.12 3.59 -1.50
CA PHE A 18 -12.51 3.14 -1.71
C PHE A 18 -13.35 4.12 -2.54
N LYS A 19 -12.85 5.35 -2.80
CA LYS A 19 -13.49 6.30 -3.71
C LYS A 19 -13.43 5.82 -5.16
N ASP A 20 -12.29 5.27 -5.59
CA ASP A 20 -12.13 4.64 -6.91
C ASP A 20 -11.13 3.48 -6.86
N VAL A 21 -11.61 2.33 -6.35
CA VAL A 21 -10.82 1.09 -6.22
C VAL A 21 -10.21 0.63 -7.56
N PRO A 22 -10.96 0.64 -8.69
CA PRO A 22 -10.41 0.24 -9.99
C PRO A 22 -9.24 1.11 -10.46
N GLU A 23 -9.36 2.44 -10.37
CA GLU A 23 -8.29 3.35 -10.77
C GLU A 23 -7.08 3.24 -9.84
N TRP A 24 -7.33 3.19 -8.54
CA TRP A 24 -6.28 3.08 -7.54
C TRP A 24 -5.48 1.78 -7.69
N ARG A 25 -6.17 0.64 -7.91
CA ARG A 25 -5.49 -0.63 -8.19
C ARG A 25 -4.64 -0.54 -9.45
N LYS A 26 -5.10 0.12 -10.51
CA LYS A 26 -4.29 0.29 -11.74
C LYS A 26 -3.02 1.11 -11.49
N LYS A 27 -3.15 2.24 -10.77
CA LYS A 27 -2.00 3.08 -10.38
C LYS A 27 -0.99 2.27 -9.56
N MET A 28 -1.46 1.51 -8.58
CA MET A 28 -0.56 0.69 -7.75
C MET A 28 0.05 -0.50 -8.48
N ILE A 29 -0.69 -1.19 -9.35
CA ILE A 29 -0.11 -2.25 -10.20
C ILE A 29 0.99 -1.64 -11.08
N HIS A 30 0.74 -0.47 -11.67
CA HIS A 30 1.73 0.18 -12.52
C HIS A 30 2.99 0.54 -11.71
N TYR A 31 2.80 1.23 -10.59
CA TYR A 31 3.87 1.63 -9.67
C TYR A 31 4.71 0.44 -9.20
N LEU A 32 4.08 -0.61 -8.66
CA LEU A 32 4.80 -1.79 -8.18
C LEU A 32 5.39 -2.63 -9.30
N LYS A 33 4.79 -2.63 -10.50
CA LYS A 33 5.39 -3.31 -11.65
C LYS A 33 6.64 -2.59 -12.15
N GLU A 34 6.67 -1.25 -12.03
CA GLU A 34 7.83 -0.44 -12.39
C GLU A 34 8.92 -0.46 -11.32
N GLU A 35 8.55 -0.37 -10.03
CA GLU A 35 9.53 -0.37 -8.94
C GLU A 35 9.98 -1.78 -8.54
N ASN A 36 9.07 -2.75 -8.47
CA ASN A 36 9.39 -4.09 -7.96
C ASN A 36 8.45 -5.20 -8.48
N PRO A 37 8.69 -5.70 -9.71
CA PRO A 37 7.80 -6.68 -10.35
C PRO A 37 7.69 -8.01 -9.60
N GLU A 38 8.67 -8.33 -8.72
CA GLU A 38 8.63 -9.51 -7.87
C GLU A 38 7.50 -9.46 -6.83
N ILE A 39 7.22 -8.29 -6.25
CA ILE A 39 6.11 -8.11 -5.29
C ILE A 39 4.77 -8.38 -5.98
N ASN A 40 4.58 -7.86 -7.19
CA ASN A 40 3.36 -8.11 -7.95
C ASN A 40 3.19 -9.62 -8.27
N THR A 41 4.30 -10.30 -8.58
CA THR A 41 4.29 -11.75 -8.86
C THR A 41 3.95 -12.56 -7.61
N ALA A 42 4.52 -12.21 -6.46
CA ALA A 42 4.23 -12.85 -5.18
C ALA A 42 2.76 -12.71 -4.75
N ILE A 43 2.17 -11.54 -4.97
CA ILE A 43 0.74 -11.29 -4.68
C ILE A 43 -0.18 -12.16 -5.55
N ILE A 44 0.13 -12.26 -6.85
CA ILE A 44 -0.64 -13.10 -7.78
C ILE A 44 -0.49 -14.59 -7.43
N GLU A 45 0.72 -15.03 -7.10
CA GLU A 45 0.97 -16.42 -6.70
C GLU A 45 0.28 -16.78 -5.38
N ALA A 46 0.30 -15.87 -4.40
CA ALA A 46 -0.40 -16.05 -3.13
C ALA A 46 -1.90 -16.19 -3.32
N ALA A 47 -2.50 -15.36 -4.19
CA ALA A 47 -3.92 -15.48 -4.52
C ALA A 47 -4.26 -16.81 -5.21
N ASN A 48 -3.46 -17.20 -6.20
CA ASN A 48 -3.65 -18.47 -6.91
C ASN A 48 -3.52 -19.69 -5.99
N LYS A 49 -2.67 -19.63 -4.95
CA LYS A 49 -2.51 -20.71 -3.95
C LYS A 49 -3.61 -20.77 -2.89
N THR A 50 -4.41 -19.71 -2.74
CA THR A 50 -5.41 -19.59 -1.66
C THR A 50 -6.84 -19.62 -2.16
N ASP A 51 -7.07 -19.81 -3.48
CA ASP A 51 -8.40 -19.70 -4.12
C ASP A 51 -9.10 -18.35 -3.86
N LEU A 52 -8.36 -17.35 -3.36
CA LEU A 52 -8.85 -16.01 -3.12
C LEU A 52 -8.80 -15.21 -4.42
N ASP A 53 -9.77 -14.31 -4.60
CA ASP A 53 -9.79 -13.41 -5.75
C ASP A 53 -8.48 -12.59 -5.79
N PRO A 54 -7.65 -12.72 -6.85
CA PRO A 54 -6.33 -12.09 -6.91
C PRO A 54 -6.38 -10.58 -6.83
N LYS A 55 -7.49 -10.03 -7.29
CA LYS A 55 -7.82 -8.62 -7.16
C LYS A 55 -7.99 -8.25 -5.67
N ALA A 56 -8.78 -8.98 -4.90
CA ALA A 56 -8.96 -8.74 -3.47
C ALA A 56 -7.64 -8.82 -2.69
N VAL A 57 -6.79 -9.82 -2.95
CA VAL A 57 -5.46 -9.96 -2.32
C VAL A 57 -4.56 -8.78 -2.69
N ALA A 58 -4.53 -8.39 -3.97
CA ALA A 58 -3.77 -7.24 -4.43
C ALA A 58 -4.21 -5.93 -3.77
N LEU A 59 -5.53 -5.72 -3.60
CA LEU A 59 -6.05 -4.54 -2.93
C LEU A 59 -5.55 -4.43 -1.48
N GLY A 60 -5.63 -5.51 -0.72
CA GLY A 60 -5.15 -5.54 0.67
C GLY A 60 -3.63 -5.34 0.79
N ALA A 61 -2.87 -5.99 -0.10
CA ALA A 61 -1.41 -5.87 -0.12
C ALA A 61 -0.97 -4.44 -0.47
N TYR A 62 -1.55 -3.85 -1.52
CA TYR A 62 -1.24 -2.48 -1.90
C TYR A 62 -1.68 -1.48 -0.84
N MET A 63 -2.82 -1.73 -0.19
CA MET A 63 -3.31 -0.85 0.85
C MET A 63 -2.34 -0.82 2.02
N THR A 64 -1.86 -1.99 2.42
CA THR A 64 -0.82 -2.12 3.46
C THR A 64 0.45 -1.40 3.05
N TYR A 65 0.89 -1.53 1.79
CA TYR A 65 2.06 -0.83 1.27
C TYR A 65 1.90 0.70 1.34
N SER A 66 0.75 1.21 0.89
CA SER A 66 0.46 2.65 0.89
C SER A 66 0.38 3.23 2.31
N LEU A 67 -0.19 2.50 3.26
CA LEU A 67 -0.22 2.91 4.67
C LEU A 67 1.17 2.93 5.30
N ILE A 68 2.00 1.92 5.00
CA ILE A 68 3.38 1.87 5.46
C ILE A 68 4.18 3.03 4.84
N GLU A 69 4.00 3.31 3.55
CA GLU A 69 4.68 4.41 2.87
C GLU A 69 4.28 5.79 3.45
N LEU A 70 2.99 6.02 3.70
CA LEU A 70 2.50 7.22 4.37
C LEU A 70 3.13 7.39 5.75
N ALA A 71 3.09 6.32 6.56
CA ALA A 71 3.64 6.35 7.90
C ALA A 71 5.18 6.48 7.91
N MET A 72 5.87 5.95 6.89
CA MET A 72 7.31 6.17 6.68
C MET A 72 7.59 7.62 6.29
N LYS A 73 6.83 8.22 5.38
CA LYS A 73 6.96 9.62 4.97
C LYS A 73 6.73 10.58 6.13
N GLU A 74 5.76 10.32 6.99
CA GLU A 74 5.54 11.12 8.20
C GLU A 74 6.69 10.96 9.20
N ASN A 75 7.17 9.73 9.42
CA ASN A 75 8.30 9.49 10.31
C ASN A 75 9.60 10.13 9.79
N ASP A 76 9.83 10.10 8.48
CA ASP A 76 10.97 10.75 7.83
C ASP A 76 10.86 12.29 7.86
N SER A 77 9.65 12.82 7.69
CA SER A 77 9.36 14.25 7.84
C SER A 77 9.58 14.74 9.28
N LEU A 78 9.22 13.92 10.27
CA LEU A 78 9.45 14.20 11.69
C LEU A 78 10.95 14.14 12.05
N MET A 79 11.72 13.20 11.46
CA MET A 79 13.17 13.15 11.67
C MET A 79 13.88 14.34 11.02
N ASN A 80 13.51 14.73 9.79
CA ASN A 80 14.08 15.90 9.12
C ASN A 80 13.73 17.24 9.82
N PHE A 81 12.66 17.30 10.61
CA PHE A 81 12.28 18.52 11.35
C PHE A 81 13.04 18.69 12.67
N GLN A 82 13.69 17.63 13.19
CA GLN A 82 14.48 17.69 14.43
C GLN A 82 15.97 17.99 14.21
N GLU A 83 16.46 17.97 12.97
CA GLU A 83 17.83 18.36 12.61
C GLU A 83 17.96 19.83 12.15
N GLY A 84 16.89 20.63 12.28
CA GLY A 84 16.83 22.06 11.91
C GLY A 84 17.04 23.03 13.06
#